data_AF-A0A2G9URR9-F1
#
_entry.id   AF-A0A2G9URR9-F1
#
_cell.length_a   1.000
_cell.length_b   1.000
_cell.length_c   1.000
_cell.angle_alpha   90.00
_cell.angle_beta   90.00
_cell.angle_gamma   90.00
#
_symmetry.space_group_name_H-M   'P 1'
#
loop_
_entity.id
_entity.type
_entity.pdbx_description
1 polymer ?
#
loop_
_entity_poly.entity_id
_entity_poly.type
_entity_poly.pdbx_seq_one_letter_code
_entity_poly.pdbx_strand_id
1 'polypeptide(L)'
;MDDPRLKPMMRKLKQIEQQEEEKMKEVLEPKHWKLNKEQFIDCVACSVGLIVQALQNDLVIPSWGAFVEEIRNIYTECLEIRDGTVASYIPQLARQSPELWGVSISFGDSKKHFCVQSVSKAFNYAIAASDLGADYVHSYVGQEPSGRFFNEICLDAKRVCPITNEKCIDSNPCRDVLSLMYSCGMYDASGQFSFSVGLPAKSGVSGVMIVVVPNVMGIALWSPPLDKMGNSRRGVEFCKKLIAKFNFHNYDCLLHTTSNKIDPRRRDIRERDAVMPAMYVARSRDMVALRRLYMQGVDLSTSDYDRRTPLHVAASEGDLNMVKFLVNVAKVDVDARDRWNRSALDDARFFQHTACVEFLERAIARPEARRAQSVSSADSESEDNPFEIGHRPLFSLDTSSEHQ
;
A
#
# COMPACT_ATOMS: atom_id res chain seq x y z
N MET A 1 -16.87 -21.48 2.79
CA MET A 1 -16.07 -20.63 3.69
C MET A 1 -15.18 -21.61 4.43
N ASP A 2 -13.92 -21.67 4.03
CA ASP A 2 -13.09 -22.86 4.27
C ASP A 2 -11.91 -22.54 5.20
N ASP A 3 -12.01 -21.44 5.96
CA ASP A 3 -11.00 -21.05 6.95
C ASP A 3 -10.95 -22.11 8.07
N PRO A 4 -9.80 -22.81 8.26
CA PRO A 4 -9.65 -23.82 9.30
C PRO A 4 -9.95 -23.31 10.72
N ARG A 5 -9.68 -22.03 11.00
CA ARG A 5 -9.93 -21.41 12.33
C ARG A 5 -11.41 -21.20 12.61
N LEU A 6 -12.23 -21.10 11.57
CA LEU A 6 -13.69 -21.00 11.68
C LEU A 6 -14.38 -22.37 11.61
N LYS A 7 -13.63 -23.45 11.31
CA LYS A 7 -14.18 -24.81 11.19
C LYS A 7 -14.95 -25.28 12.44
N PRO A 8 -14.51 -25.01 13.69
CA PRO A 8 -15.27 -25.37 14.89
C PRO A 8 -16.64 -24.66 14.95
N MET A 9 -16.66 -23.35 14.68
CA MET A 9 -17.89 -22.55 14.61
C MET A 9 -18.83 -23.09 13.51
N MET A 10 -18.31 -23.33 12.31
CA MET A 10 -19.11 -23.82 11.18
C MET A 10 -19.68 -25.22 11.43
N ARG A 11 -18.99 -26.07 12.19
CA ARG A 11 -19.52 -27.36 12.64
C ARG A 11 -20.69 -27.19 13.59
N LYS A 12 -20.59 -26.30 14.58
CA LYS A 12 -21.70 -26.00 15.50
C LYS A 12 -22.90 -25.42 14.77
N LEU A 13 -22.69 -24.49 13.82
CA LEU A 13 -23.76 -23.95 12.99
C LEU A 13 -24.49 -25.04 12.20
N LYS A 14 -23.75 -25.96 11.56
CA LYS A 14 -24.34 -27.10 10.86
C LYS A 14 -25.09 -28.06 11.77
N GLN A 15 -24.61 -28.27 13.00
CA GLN A 15 -25.31 -29.11 13.98
C GLN A 15 -26.64 -28.50 14.40
N ILE A 16 -26.69 -27.18 14.60
CA ILE A 16 -27.94 -26.47 14.93
C ILE A 16 -28.90 -26.52 13.73
N GLU A 17 -28.40 -26.30 12.52
CA GLU A 17 -29.19 -26.40 11.29
C GLU A 17 -29.83 -27.80 11.16
N GLN A 18 -29.05 -28.86 11.34
CA GLN A 18 -29.56 -30.25 11.31
C GLN A 18 -30.59 -30.53 12.40
N GLN A 19 -30.37 -30.06 13.63
CA GLN A 19 -31.32 -30.24 14.74
C GLN A 19 -32.67 -29.55 14.48
N GLU A 20 -32.66 -28.37 13.86
CA GLU A 20 -33.89 -27.64 13.54
C GLU A 20 -34.61 -28.25 12.33
N GLU A 21 -33.87 -28.76 11.33
CA GLU A 21 -34.43 -29.54 10.21
C GLU A 21 -35.13 -30.82 10.69
N GLU A 22 -34.51 -31.57 11.61
CA GLU A 22 -35.08 -32.80 12.18
C GLU A 22 -36.37 -32.53 12.98
N LYS A 23 -36.46 -31.39 13.67
CA LYS A 23 -37.66 -31.00 14.42
C LYS A 23 -38.84 -30.64 13.53
N MET A 24 -38.61 -30.04 12.36
CA MET A 24 -39.69 -29.54 11.50
C MET A 24 -40.22 -30.55 10.47
N LYS A 25 -39.51 -31.66 10.19
CA LYS A 25 -39.96 -32.73 9.26
C LYS A 25 -40.44 -32.25 7.87
N GLU A 26 -40.07 -31.04 7.43
CA GLU A 26 -40.39 -30.52 6.10
C GLU A 26 -39.14 -29.89 5.46
N VAL A 27 -38.80 -30.39 4.27
CA VAL A 27 -37.74 -29.84 3.41
C VAL A 27 -38.35 -28.67 2.63
N LEU A 28 -38.21 -27.45 3.13
CA LEU A 28 -38.71 -26.27 2.44
C LEU A 28 -37.67 -25.16 2.43
N GLU A 29 -36.98 -25.06 1.28
CA GLU A 29 -36.06 -24.03 0.78
C GLU A 29 -34.95 -23.55 1.75
N PRO A 30 -33.83 -22.99 1.26
CA PRO A 30 -32.75 -22.49 2.13
C PRO A 30 -33.26 -21.32 2.99
N LYS A 31 -33.87 -21.65 4.13
CA LYS A 31 -34.43 -20.68 5.07
C LYS A 31 -33.30 -19.95 5.76
N HIS A 32 -33.48 -18.64 5.90
CA HIS A 32 -32.64 -17.78 6.73
C HIS A 32 -32.89 -18.15 8.20
N TRP A 33 -32.17 -19.16 8.70
CA TRP A 33 -32.28 -19.61 10.09
C TRP A 33 -31.86 -18.49 11.04
N LYS A 34 -32.77 -18.13 11.94
CA LYS A 34 -32.49 -17.13 12.98
C LYS A 34 -31.92 -17.82 14.19
N LEU A 35 -30.67 -17.51 14.52
CA LEU A 35 -30.03 -17.95 15.76
C LEU A 35 -30.53 -17.10 16.92
N ASN A 36 -30.88 -17.74 18.04
CA ASN A 36 -31.08 -17.02 19.28
C ASN A 36 -29.73 -16.59 19.89
N LYS A 37 -29.75 -15.68 20.87
CA LYS A 37 -28.54 -15.11 21.46
C LYS A 37 -27.61 -16.18 22.07
N GLU A 38 -28.18 -17.19 22.73
CA GLU A 38 -27.43 -18.25 23.39
C GLU A 38 -26.74 -19.18 22.37
N GLN A 39 -27.47 -19.59 21.33
CA GLN A 39 -26.95 -20.37 20.21
C GLN A 39 -25.84 -19.61 19.47
N PHE A 40 -26.01 -18.30 19.27
CA PHE A 40 -24.99 -17.47 18.65
C PHE A 40 -23.71 -17.42 19.50
N ILE A 41 -23.84 -17.20 20.81
CA ILE A 41 -22.69 -17.19 21.73
C ILE A 41 -21.98 -18.54 21.70
N ASP A 42 -22.72 -19.65 21.76
CA ASP A 42 -22.10 -20.98 21.74
C ASP A 42 -21.37 -21.29 20.42
N CYS A 43 -21.94 -20.87 19.27
CA CYS A 43 -21.31 -21.04 17.97
C CYS A 43 -20.00 -20.24 17.86
N VAL A 44 -20.02 -18.99 18.30
CA VAL A 44 -18.93 -18.03 18.10
C VAL A 44 -17.83 -18.19 19.15
N ALA A 45 -18.11 -18.75 20.32
CA ALA A 45 -17.18 -18.86 21.45
C ALA A 45 -15.77 -19.38 21.07
N CYS A 46 -15.68 -20.38 20.18
CA CYS A 46 -14.41 -20.98 19.77
C CYS A 46 -13.57 -20.10 18.85
N SER A 47 -14.17 -19.12 18.17
CA SER A 47 -13.53 -18.29 17.13
C SER A 47 -13.78 -16.79 17.34
N VAL A 48 -14.23 -16.40 18.53
CA VAL A 48 -14.70 -15.03 18.84
C VAL A 48 -13.62 -13.99 18.62
N GLY A 49 -12.36 -14.27 18.95
CA GLY A 49 -11.26 -13.32 18.76
C GLY A 49 -11.10 -12.88 17.31
N LEU A 50 -11.11 -13.85 16.37
CA LEU A 50 -11.00 -13.56 14.93
C LEU A 50 -12.24 -12.83 14.41
N ILE A 51 -13.43 -13.20 14.88
CA ILE A 51 -14.70 -12.58 14.47
C ILE A 51 -14.78 -11.14 14.97
N VAL A 52 -14.38 -10.88 16.22
CA VAL A 52 -14.31 -9.54 16.78
C VAL A 52 -13.31 -8.69 15.98
N GLN A 53 -12.12 -9.22 15.66
CA GLN A 53 -11.17 -8.52 14.80
C GLN A 53 -11.75 -8.20 13.41
N ALA A 54 -12.44 -9.15 12.80
CA ALA A 54 -13.08 -8.94 11.49
C ALA A 54 -14.21 -7.90 11.56
N LEU A 55 -15.05 -7.93 12.58
CA LEU A 55 -16.19 -7.01 12.75
C LEU A 55 -15.76 -5.60 13.18
N GLN A 56 -14.65 -5.47 13.92
CA GLN A 56 -14.10 -4.18 14.34
C GLN A 56 -13.20 -3.53 13.27
N ASN A 57 -13.09 -4.14 12.07
CA ASN A 57 -12.16 -3.71 11.02
C ASN A 57 -10.71 -3.64 11.54
N ASP A 58 -10.33 -4.58 12.40
CA ASP A 58 -8.99 -4.72 12.99
C ASP A 58 -8.12 -5.74 12.24
N LEU A 59 -8.49 -6.03 10.99
CA LEU A 59 -7.64 -6.76 10.06
C LEU A 59 -6.57 -5.81 9.50
N VAL A 60 -5.47 -6.39 9.00
CA VAL A 60 -4.35 -5.63 8.43
C VAL A 60 -4.80 -4.70 7.29
N ILE A 61 -5.80 -5.12 6.52
CA ILE A 61 -6.49 -4.29 5.54
C ILE A 61 -7.95 -4.15 6.01
N PRO A 62 -8.33 -2.99 6.59
CA PRO A 62 -9.68 -2.77 7.12
C PRO A 62 -10.76 -2.81 6.03
N SER A 63 -10.57 -2.05 4.95
CA SER A 63 -11.52 -1.93 3.85
C SER A 63 -11.27 -2.98 2.76
N TRP A 64 -11.42 -4.26 3.11
CA TRP A 64 -11.11 -5.37 2.20
C TRP A 64 -11.88 -5.31 0.86
N GLY A 65 -13.17 -4.95 0.89
CA GLY A 65 -13.99 -4.82 -0.32
C GLY A 65 -13.40 -3.81 -1.31
N ALA A 66 -13.13 -2.58 -0.87
CA ALA A 66 -12.54 -1.54 -1.71
C ALA A 66 -11.15 -1.94 -2.23
N PHE A 67 -10.33 -2.57 -1.39
CA PHE A 67 -9.03 -3.09 -1.82
C PHE A 67 -9.17 -4.14 -2.93
N VAL A 68 -10.09 -5.08 -2.79
CA VAL A 68 -10.36 -6.14 -3.78
C VAL A 68 -10.89 -5.57 -5.10
N GLU A 69 -11.74 -4.54 -5.07
CA GLU A 69 -12.17 -3.82 -6.28
C GLU A 69 -10.97 -3.24 -7.03
N GLU A 70 -10.03 -2.62 -6.31
CA GLU A 70 -8.85 -2.03 -6.94
C GLU A 70 -7.88 -3.06 -7.50
N ILE A 71 -7.73 -4.20 -6.83
CA ILE A 71 -7.00 -5.34 -7.40
C ILE A 71 -7.71 -5.89 -8.64
N ARG A 72 -9.05 -5.91 -8.67
CA ARG A 72 -9.81 -6.35 -9.87
C ARG A 72 -9.58 -5.41 -11.05
N ASN A 73 -9.51 -4.11 -10.82
CA ASN A 73 -9.19 -3.13 -11.86
C ASN A 73 -7.80 -3.43 -12.46
N ILE A 74 -6.78 -3.61 -11.62
CA ILE A 74 -5.43 -3.96 -12.07
C ILE A 74 -5.40 -5.31 -12.81
N TYR A 75 -6.13 -6.31 -12.29
CA TYR A 75 -6.28 -7.62 -12.94
C TYR A 75 -6.83 -7.49 -14.36
N THR A 76 -7.86 -6.66 -14.54
CA THR A 76 -8.57 -6.46 -15.81
C THR A 76 -7.69 -5.75 -16.82
N GLU A 77 -6.96 -4.72 -16.40
CA GLU A 77 -5.95 -4.06 -17.25
C GLU A 77 -4.85 -5.03 -17.70
N CYS A 78 -4.40 -5.92 -16.80
CA CYS A 78 -3.38 -6.91 -17.14
C CYS A 78 -3.93 -8.04 -18.03
N LEU A 79 -5.25 -8.25 -18.04
CA LEU A 79 -5.90 -9.26 -18.87
C LEU A 79 -5.74 -8.92 -20.35
N GLU A 80 -5.66 -7.65 -20.75
CA GLU A 80 -5.53 -7.21 -22.14
C GLU A 80 -4.17 -7.56 -22.75
N ILE A 81 -3.14 -7.73 -21.92
CA ILE A 81 -1.77 -8.02 -22.37
C ILE A 81 -1.72 -9.43 -22.98
N ARG A 82 -1.29 -9.51 -24.25
CA ARG A 82 -1.08 -10.78 -24.99
C ARG A 82 0.39 -11.07 -25.31
N ASP A 83 1.29 -10.20 -24.87
CA ASP A 83 2.72 -10.35 -25.09
C ASP A 83 3.30 -11.55 -24.33
N GLY A 84 4.38 -12.10 -24.88
CA GLY A 84 5.17 -13.17 -24.27
C GLY A 84 5.03 -14.51 -25.00
N THR A 85 5.79 -15.49 -24.54
CA THR A 85 5.81 -16.84 -25.16
C THR A 85 5.69 -17.91 -24.09
N VAL A 86 4.88 -18.92 -24.34
CA VAL A 86 4.76 -20.08 -23.43
C VAL A 86 6.04 -20.89 -23.51
N ALA A 87 6.57 -21.32 -22.36
CA ALA A 87 7.73 -22.19 -22.31
C ALA A 87 7.47 -23.52 -23.02
N SER A 88 8.14 -23.75 -24.15
CA SER A 88 7.93 -24.91 -25.02
C SER A 88 8.99 -26.02 -24.88
N TYR A 89 10.12 -25.72 -24.22
CA TYR A 89 11.23 -26.67 -24.05
C TYR A 89 10.90 -27.85 -23.12
N ILE A 90 9.84 -27.73 -22.30
CA ILE A 90 9.26 -28.85 -21.53
C ILE A 90 7.86 -29.14 -22.11
N PRO A 91 7.59 -30.36 -22.63
CA PRO A 91 6.32 -30.70 -23.28
C PRO A 91 5.08 -30.44 -22.41
N GLN A 92 5.18 -30.61 -21.09
CA GLN A 92 4.09 -30.38 -20.15
C GLN A 92 3.76 -28.89 -19.98
N LEU A 93 4.75 -28.00 -20.14
CA LEU A 93 4.55 -26.55 -20.11
C LEU A 93 3.97 -26.04 -21.43
N ALA A 94 4.39 -26.63 -22.55
CA ALA A 94 3.89 -26.29 -23.89
C ALA A 94 2.37 -26.52 -24.04
N ARG A 95 1.78 -27.40 -23.23
CA ARG A 95 0.33 -27.70 -23.23
C ARG A 95 -0.52 -26.63 -22.58
N GLN A 96 0.08 -25.66 -21.87
CA GLN A 96 -0.66 -24.62 -21.18
C GLN A 96 -1.17 -23.57 -22.17
N SER A 97 -2.42 -23.13 -22.00
CA SER A 97 -2.99 -22.09 -22.84
C SER A 97 -2.38 -20.72 -22.50
N PRO A 98 -2.00 -19.90 -23.49
CA PRO A 98 -1.46 -18.55 -23.26
C PRO A 98 -2.50 -17.60 -22.67
N GLU A 99 -3.79 -17.89 -22.80
CA GLU A 99 -4.86 -17.04 -22.29
C GLU A 99 -5.03 -17.10 -20.77
N LEU A 100 -4.44 -18.12 -20.13
CA LEU A 100 -4.62 -18.36 -18.69
C LEU A 100 -4.04 -17.23 -17.85
N TRP A 101 -4.87 -16.74 -16.93
CA TRP A 101 -4.49 -15.70 -15.98
C TRP A 101 -5.21 -15.86 -14.66
N GLY A 102 -4.44 -16.06 -13.59
CA GLY A 102 -4.96 -16.24 -12.24
C GLY A 102 -4.23 -15.39 -11.22
N VAL A 103 -4.99 -14.85 -10.26
CA VAL A 103 -4.48 -14.14 -9.08
C VAL A 103 -5.10 -14.77 -7.84
N SER A 104 -4.27 -15.08 -6.82
CA SER A 104 -4.67 -15.86 -5.64
C SER A 104 -5.76 -15.23 -4.78
N ILE A 105 -6.08 -13.95 -4.98
CA ILE A 105 -7.24 -13.26 -4.39
C ILE A 105 -8.55 -13.68 -5.12
N SER A 106 -8.58 -14.90 -5.65
CA SER A 106 -9.71 -15.55 -6.35
C SER A 106 -10.18 -14.88 -7.64
N PHE A 107 -9.26 -14.29 -8.41
CA PHE A 107 -9.56 -13.76 -9.74
C PHE A 107 -9.07 -14.69 -10.86
N GLY A 108 -9.85 -14.79 -11.92
CA GLY A 108 -9.51 -15.57 -13.11
C GLY A 108 -9.32 -17.06 -12.83
N ASP A 109 -8.33 -17.65 -13.47
CA ASP A 109 -7.96 -19.06 -13.41
C ASP A 109 -7.26 -19.49 -12.10
N SER A 110 -7.54 -18.81 -10.98
CA SER A 110 -6.90 -19.02 -9.67
C SER A 110 -7.00 -20.45 -9.11
N LYS A 111 -7.96 -21.25 -9.57
CA LYS A 111 -8.16 -22.65 -9.14
C LYS A 111 -7.47 -23.68 -10.03
N LYS A 112 -6.86 -23.27 -11.15
CA LYS A 112 -6.16 -24.21 -12.04
C LYS A 112 -4.83 -24.65 -11.44
N HIS A 113 -4.54 -25.94 -11.59
CA HIS A 113 -3.28 -26.50 -11.15
C HIS A 113 -2.18 -26.24 -12.18
N PHE A 114 -0.99 -25.93 -11.68
CA PHE A 114 0.21 -25.71 -12.48
C PHE A 114 1.44 -26.22 -11.72
N CYS A 115 2.55 -26.44 -12.45
CA CYS A 115 3.81 -26.85 -11.83
C CYS A 115 4.49 -25.66 -11.13
N VAL A 116 4.93 -25.83 -9.88
CA VAL A 116 5.57 -24.75 -9.09
C VAL A 116 6.95 -24.36 -9.66
N GLN A 117 7.69 -25.31 -10.25
CA GLN A 117 9.00 -25.06 -10.89
C GLN A 117 9.96 -24.30 -9.97
N SER A 118 10.77 -23.37 -10.49
CA SER A 118 11.79 -22.63 -9.73
C SER A 118 11.29 -21.89 -8.49
N VAL A 119 9.99 -21.70 -8.33
CA VAL A 119 9.41 -21.16 -7.08
C VAL A 119 9.65 -22.10 -5.89
N SER A 120 9.78 -23.41 -6.11
CA SER A 120 10.06 -24.38 -5.05
C SER A 120 11.40 -24.13 -4.35
N LYS A 121 12.36 -23.48 -5.01
CA LYS A 121 13.69 -23.19 -4.44
C LYS A 121 13.62 -22.33 -3.17
N ALA A 122 12.72 -21.34 -3.15
CA ALA A 122 12.53 -20.48 -1.99
C ALA A 122 12.01 -21.29 -0.79
N PHE A 123 11.04 -22.18 -1.02
CA PHE A 123 10.50 -23.06 0.02
C PHE A 123 11.50 -24.10 0.50
N ASN A 124 12.25 -24.73 -0.43
CA ASN A 124 13.26 -25.72 -0.08
C ASN A 124 14.38 -25.11 0.78
N TYR A 125 14.83 -23.90 0.44
CA TYR A 125 15.79 -23.17 1.26
C TYR A 125 15.20 -22.85 2.64
N ALA A 126 13.95 -22.37 2.72
CA ALA A 126 13.30 -22.07 3.99
C ALA A 126 13.22 -23.30 4.92
N ILE A 127 12.87 -24.47 4.37
CA ILE A 127 12.82 -25.74 5.09
C ILE A 127 14.22 -26.14 5.55
N ALA A 128 15.20 -26.19 4.64
CA ALA A 128 16.56 -26.59 4.96
C ALA A 128 17.21 -25.69 6.02
N ALA A 129 17.02 -24.36 5.92
CA ALA A 129 17.54 -23.41 6.88
C ALA A 129 16.80 -23.48 8.24
N SER A 130 15.52 -23.87 8.25
CA SER A 130 14.77 -24.10 9.50
C SER A 130 15.21 -25.40 10.19
N ASP A 131 15.49 -26.46 9.44
CA ASP A 131 15.83 -27.77 10.00
C ASP A 131 17.31 -27.87 10.41
N LEU A 132 18.21 -27.28 9.62
CA LEU A 132 19.66 -27.43 9.78
C LEU A 132 20.36 -26.17 10.29
N GLY A 133 19.67 -25.03 10.32
CA GLY A 133 20.23 -23.73 10.61
C GLY A 133 20.85 -23.05 9.38
N ALA A 134 20.71 -21.72 9.31
CA ALA A 134 21.18 -20.92 8.18
C ALA A 134 22.71 -21.04 7.97
N ASP A 135 23.50 -21.00 9.05
CA ASP A 135 24.97 -21.07 8.97
C ASP A 135 25.46 -22.36 8.30
N TYR A 136 24.84 -23.50 8.63
CA TYR A 136 25.17 -24.78 8.03
C TYR A 136 24.82 -24.81 6.54
N VAL A 137 23.62 -24.36 6.17
CA VAL A 137 23.19 -24.29 4.76
C VAL A 137 24.13 -23.38 3.95
N HIS A 138 24.57 -22.26 4.54
CA HIS A 138 25.46 -21.31 3.88
C HIS A 138 26.91 -21.74 3.77
N SER A 139 27.31 -22.83 4.44
CA SER A 139 28.57 -23.50 4.12
C SER A 139 28.56 -24.18 2.73
N TYR A 140 27.38 -24.43 2.16
CA TYR A 140 27.19 -25.07 0.85
C TYR A 140 26.65 -24.12 -0.22
N VAL A 141 25.92 -23.06 0.16
CA VAL A 141 25.24 -22.15 -0.77
C VAL A 141 25.50 -20.70 -0.39
N GLY A 142 25.99 -19.88 -1.33
CA GLY A 142 26.23 -18.46 -1.11
C GLY A 142 24.95 -17.64 -0.86
N GLN A 143 25.11 -16.45 -0.28
CA GLN A 143 24.03 -15.52 0.06
C GLN A 143 23.86 -14.39 -0.96
N GLU A 144 24.87 -14.17 -1.81
CA GLU A 144 24.93 -13.01 -2.69
C GLU A 144 24.40 -13.34 -4.09
N PRO A 145 23.69 -12.40 -4.74
CA PRO A 145 23.53 -12.47 -6.18
C PRO A 145 24.92 -12.46 -6.84
N SER A 146 25.04 -12.94 -8.07
CA SER A 146 26.29 -12.93 -8.85
C SER A 146 26.83 -11.52 -9.19
N GLY A 147 26.32 -10.46 -8.53
CA GLY A 147 26.68 -9.04 -8.69
C GLY A 147 26.61 -8.27 -7.35
N ARG A 148 27.38 -7.17 -7.27
CA ARG A 148 27.91 -6.48 -6.06
C ARG A 148 26.92 -6.09 -4.93
N PHE A 149 27.54 -5.96 -3.74
CA PHE A 149 27.12 -5.91 -2.32
C PHE A 149 26.04 -4.94 -1.75
N PHE A 150 25.55 -5.36 -0.55
CA PHE A 150 24.89 -4.68 0.60
C PHE A 150 23.45 -4.14 0.41
N ASN A 151 22.48 -4.17 1.36
CA ASN A 151 22.45 -4.24 2.83
C ASN A 151 21.21 -5.02 3.36
N GLU A 152 21.29 -5.53 4.59
CA GLU A 152 20.22 -6.18 5.37
C GLU A 152 19.04 -5.25 5.73
N ILE A 153 17.83 -5.83 5.80
CA ILE A 153 16.67 -5.26 6.49
C ILE A 153 16.00 -6.37 7.33
N CYS A 154 15.83 -6.12 8.64
CA CYS A 154 15.01 -6.94 9.54
C CYS A 154 13.58 -6.39 9.62
N LEU A 155 12.54 -7.24 9.81
CA LEU A 155 11.35 -6.96 10.64
C LEU A 155 10.31 -8.12 10.77
N ASP A 156 9.79 -8.21 12.00
CA ASP A 156 8.51 -8.67 12.61
C ASP A 156 8.04 -10.16 12.65
N ALA A 157 7.31 -10.47 13.73
CA ALA A 157 7.32 -11.70 14.53
C ALA A 157 6.05 -12.56 14.44
N LYS A 158 5.19 -12.39 13.42
CA LYS A 158 3.90 -13.10 13.41
C LYS A 158 3.93 -14.53 12.88
N ARG A 159 5.08 -15.06 12.45
CA ARG A 159 5.58 -16.48 12.53
C ARG A 159 4.61 -17.63 12.19
N VAL A 160 3.49 -17.36 11.54
CA VAL A 160 2.34 -18.25 11.64
C VAL A 160 1.55 -18.23 10.34
N CYS A 161 1.15 -19.41 9.85
CA CYS A 161 0.27 -19.53 8.70
C CYS A 161 -1.04 -18.78 8.98
N PRO A 162 -1.43 -17.81 8.13
CA PRO A 162 -2.53 -16.89 8.42
C PRO A 162 -3.90 -17.58 8.48
N ILE A 163 -4.02 -18.83 8.00
CA ILE A 163 -5.26 -19.60 7.99
C ILE A 163 -5.29 -20.75 9.00
N THR A 164 -4.15 -21.24 9.49
CA THR A 164 -4.11 -22.35 10.47
C THR A 164 -3.64 -21.93 11.86
N ASN A 165 -3.06 -20.74 12.00
CA ASN A 165 -2.37 -20.32 13.20
C ASN A 165 -1.20 -21.23 13.64
N GLU A 166 -0.65 -22.05 12.73
CA GLU A 166 0.50 -22.91 13.00
C GLU A 166 1.83 -22.25 12.59
N LYS A 167 2.87 -22.44 13.41
CA LYS A 167 4.23 -22.03 13.08
C LYS A 167 4.84 -23.03 12.11
N CYS A 168 4.95 -22.65 10.83
CA CYS A 168 5.47 -23.55 9.79
C CYS A 168 7.00 -23.45 9.60
N ILE A 169 7.58 -22.26 9.75
CA ILE A 169 9.00 -21.97 9.48
C ILE A 169 9.52 -21.01 10.57
N ASP A 170 10.78 -21.16 10.98
CA ASP A 170 11.43 -20.24 11.92
C ASP A 170 11.59 -18.81 11.36
N SER A 171 11.69 -17.82 12.25
CA SER A 171 11.72 -16.40 11.86
C SER A 171 12.97 -16.02 11.07
N ASN A 172 14.13 -16.58 11.43
CA ASN A 172 15.40 -16.24 10.78
C ASN A 172 15.42 -16.77 9.33
N PRO A 173 15.11 -18.05 9.07
CA PRO A 173 14.96 -18.56 7.71
C PRO A 173 13.95 -17.77 6.86
N CYS A 174 12.81 -17.36 7.44
CA CYS A 174 11.80 -16.58 6.70
C CYS A 174 12.36 -15.23 6.23
N ARG A 175 13.08 -14.51 7.10
CA ARG A 175 13.78 -13.26 6.74
C ARG A 175 14.82 -13.51 5.64
N ASP A 176 15.60 -14.58 5.76
CA ASP A 176 16.68 -14.88 4.83
C ASP A 176 16.10 -15.23 3.45
N VAL A 177 15.01 -16.01 3.39
CA VAL A 177 14.26 -16.30 2.15
C VAL A 177 13.77 -15.02 1.50
N LEU A 178 13.15 -14.10 2.26
CA LEU A 178 12.62 -12.84 1.70
C LEU A 178 13.76 -11.96 1.16
N SER A 179 14.90 -11.94 1.84
CA SER A 179 16.09 -11.19 1.41
C SER A 179 16.67 -11.78 0.10
N LEU A 180 16.72 -13.10 -0.01
CA LEU A 180 17.15 -13.79 -1.24
C LEU A 180 16.13 -13.65 -2.38
N MET A 181 14.83 -13.67 -2.09
CA MET A 181 13.79 -13.41 -3.07
C MET A 181 13.85 -11.97 -3.60
N TYR A 182 14.17 -11.01 -2.73
CA TYR A 182 14.31 -9.61 -3.12
C TYR A 182 15.47 -9.40 -4.10
N SER A 183 16.63 -10.00 -3.85
CA SER A 183 17.85 -9.78 -4.65
C SER A 183 18.01 -10.74 -5.84
N CYS A 184 17.55 -11.98 -5.72
CA CYS A 184 17.85 -13.08 -6.65
C CYS A 184 16.60 -13.76 -7.24
N GLY A 185 15.40 -13.24 -6.96
CA GLY A 185 14.18 -14.01 -7.17
C GLY A 185 13.61 -14.03 -8.58
N MET A 186 13.98 -13.09 -9.44
CA MET A 186 13.37 -12.81 -10.74
C MET A 186 14.35 -13.01 -11.92
N TYR A 187 15.25 -13.98 -11.81
CA TYR A 187 16.33 -14.25 -12.80
C TYR A 187 17.16 -12.98 -13.05
N ASP A 188 17.56 -12.72 -14.30
CA ASP A 188 18.35 -11.54 -14.67
C ASP A 188 17.58 -10.22 -14.42
N ALA A 189 16.25 -10.29 -14.30
CA ALA A 189 15.43 -9.12 -13.99
C ALA A 189 15.44 -8.75 -12.50
N SER A 190 16.08 -9.51 -11.61
CA SER A 190 15.99 -9.30 -10.15
C SER A 190 16.44 -7.91 -9.70
N GLY A 191 17.52 -7.37 -10.27
CA GLY A 191 17.97 -6.01 -9.98
C GLY A 191 16.99 -4.94 -10.44
N GLN A 192 16.45 -5.06 -11.65
CA GLN A 192 15.46 -4.11 -12.18
C GLN A 192 14.12 -4.20 -11.43
N PHE A 193 13.72 -5.41 -11.05
CA PHE A 193 12.48 -5.67 -10.31
C PHE A 193 12.57 -5.14 -8.87
N SER A 194 13.68 -5.39 -8.17
CA SER A 194 13.89 -4.83 -6.82
C SER A 194 13.95 -3.30 -6.81
N PHE A 195 14.45 -2.67 -7.88
CA PHE A 195 14.45 -1.21 -8.00
C PHE A 195 13.10 -0.61 -8.38
N SER A 196 12.39 -1.19 -9.35
CA SER A 196 11.14 -0.62 -9.88
C SER A 196 9.90 -1.04 -9.08
N VAL A 197 9.89 -2.27 -8.58
CA VAL A 197 8.78 -2.87 -7.83
C VAL A 197 9.13 -2.94 -6.34
N GLY A 198 10.35 -3.35 -5.99
CA GLY A 198 10.78 -3.36 -4.60
C GLY A 198 9.96 -4.27 -3.70
N LEU A 199 9.47 -5.39 -4.22
CA LEU A 199 8.83 -6.46 -3.44
C LEU A 199 9.64 -7.76 -3.57
N PRO A 200 9.83 -8.52 -2.48
CA PRO A 200 10.34 -9.89 -2.57
C PRO A 200 9.43 -10.74 -3.47
N ALA A 201 9.99 -11.29 -4.54
CA ALA A 201 9.25 -12.13 -5.48
C ALA A 201 10.09 -13.29 -6.00
N LYS A 202 9.44 -14.39 -6.39
CA LYS A 202 10.09 -15.50 -7.08
C LYS A 202 9.28 -15.91 -8.28
N SER A 203 9.93 -15.93 -9.46
CA SER A 203 9.30 -16.43 -10.68
C SER A 203 9.67 -17.88 -11.00
N GLY A 204 8.77 -18.57 -11.69
CA GLY A 204 8.94 -19.90 -12.27
C GLY A 204 8.58 -19.91 -13.75
N VAL A 205 9.32 -20.70 -14.53
CA VAL A 205 9.17 -20.89 -15.98
C VAL A 205 7.81 -21.47 -16.41
N SER A 206 6.98 -21.93 -15.47
CA SER A 206 5.59 -22.30 -15.73
C SER A 206 4.65 -21.09 -15.79
N GLY A 207 5.17 -19.88 -15.63
CA GLY A 207 4.38 -18.65 -15.59
C GLY A 207 3.89 -18.27 -14.20
N VAL A 208 4.28 -19.02 -13.16
CA VAL A 208 3.95 -18.69 -11.78
C VAL A 208 4.90 -17.61 -11.25
N MET A 209 4.36 -16.74 -10.42
CA MET A 209 5.12 -15.78 -9.65
C MET A 209 4.54 -15.69 -8.24
N ILE A 210 5.37 -15.85 -7.22
CA ILE A 210 4.99 -15.58 -5.82
C ILE A 210 5.57 -14.22 -5.46
N VAL A 211 4.75 -13.37 -4.87
CA VAL A 211 5.08 -12.02 -4.44
C VAL A 211 4.69 -11.89 -2.98
N VAL A 212 5.58 -11.36 -2.17
CA VAL A 212 5.32 -11.13 -0.75
C VAL A 212 5.36 -9.62 -0.50
N VAL A 213 4.31 -9.11 0.13
CA VAL A 213 4.31 -7.78 0.77
C VAL A 213 4.50 -8.04 2.26
N PRO A 214 5.72 -7.87 2.80
CA PRO A 214 6.02 -8.21 4.18
C PRO A 214 5.03 -7.58 5.16
N ASN A 215 4.56 -8.37 6.12
CA ASN A 215 3.59 -7.96 7.15
C ASN A 215 2.21 -7.53 6.63
N VAL A 216 1.92 -7.68 5.33
CA VAL A 216 0.62 -7.33 4.74
C VAL A 216 -0.04 -8.55 4.12
N MET A 217 0.56 -9.13 3.08
CA MET A 217 -0.04 -10.23 2.32
C MET A 217 0.98 -11.00 1.47
N GLY A 218 0.62 -12.23 1.08
CA GLY A 218 1.26 -12.96 0.00
C GLY A 218 0.32 -13.08 -1.19
N ILE A 219 0.84 -12.88 -2.40
CA ILE A 219 0.09 -12.98 -3.67
C ILE A 219 0.77 -14.04 -4.53
N ALA A 220 -0.02 -14.98 -5.06
CA ALA A 220 0.41 -15.84 -6.16
C ALA A 220 -0.27 -15.39 -7.45
N LEU A 221 0.55 -15.20 -8.48
CA LEU A 221 0.16 -14.79 -9.82
C LEU A 221 0.53 -15.91 -10.77
N TRP A 222 -0.32 -16.21 -11.75
CA TRP A 222 -0.04 -17.25 -12.72
C TRP A 222 -0.52 -16.88 -14.12
N SER A 223 0.45 -16.71 -15.02
CA SER A 223 0.21 -16.60 -16.47
C SER A 223 1.34 -17.29 -17.24
N PRO A 224 1.03 -18.34 -18.04
CA PRO A 224 2.04 -19.12 -18.78
C PRO A 224 2.96 -18.32 -19.73
N PRO A 225 2.51 -17.26 -20.43
CA PRO A 225 3.39 -16.47 -21.28
C PRO A 225 4.50 -15.75 -20.50
N LEU A 226 5.75 -16.02 -20.90
CA LEU A 226 6.96 -15.46 -20.32
C LEU A 226 7.51 -14.31 -21.17
N ASP A 227 8.18 -13.37 -20.51
CA ASP A 227 9.02 -12.36 -21.14
C ASP A 227 10.39 -12.93 -21.56
N LYS A 228 11.22 -12.08 -22.17
CA LYS A 228 12.58 -12.46 -22.62
C LYS A 228 13.51 -12.89 -21.48
N MET A 229 13.19 -12.50 -20.24
CA MET A 229 13.98 -12.81 -19.03
C MET A 229 13.43 -14.04 -18.27
N GLY A 230 12.41 -14.71 -18.82
CA GLY A 230 11.83 -15.93 -18.24
C GLY A 230 10.81 -15.69 -17.12
N ASN A 231 10.35 -14.45 -16.93
CA ASN A 231 9.35 -14.08 -15.94
C ASN A 231 7.95 -14.00 -16.57
N SER A 232 6.89 -14.22 -15.78
CA SER A 232 5.51 -14.08 -16.26
C SER A 232 5.21 -12.65 -16.70
N ARG A 233 4.82 -12.44 -17.97
CA ARG A 233 4.65 -11.10 -18.54
C ARG A 233 3.52 -10.32 -17.84
N ARG A 234 2.35 -10.94 -17.69
CA ARG A 234 1.21 -10.36 -16.95
C ARG A 234 1.53 -10.20 -15.46
N GLY A 235 2.25 -11.15 -14.87
CA GLY A 235 2.66 -11.10 -13.46
C GLY A 235 3.52 -9.87 -13.16
N VAL A 236 4.57 -9.64 -13.95
CA VAL A 236 5.47 -8.49 -13.76
C VAL A 236 4.72 -7.17 -13.93
N GLU A 237 3.84 -7.07 -14.93
CA GLU A 237 3.07 -5.84 -15.16
C GLU A 237 2.04 -5.58 -14.05
N PHE A 238 1.39 -6.62 -13.54
CA PHE A 238 0.51 -6.54 -12.38
C PHE A 238 1.25 -5.94 -11.17
N CYS A 239 2.47 -6.39 -10.89
CA CYS A 239 3.28 -5.86 -9.81
C CYS A 239 3.64 -4.37 -10.00
N LYS A 240 4.00 -3.96 -11.22
CA LYS A 240 4.28 -2.54 -11.51
C LYS A 240 3.07 -1.66 -11.25
N LYS A 241 1.90 -2.06 -11.74
CA LYS A 241 0.62 -1.35 -11.51
C LYS A 241 0.23 -1.34 -10.03
N LEU A 242 0.49 -2.44 -9.32
CA LEU A 242 0.22 -2.54 -7.88
C LEU A 242 0.95 -1.45 -7.09
N ILE A 243 2.24 -1.22 -7.34
CA ILE A 243 3.04 -0.21 -6.61
C ILE A 243 2.87 1.20 -7.14
N ALA A 244 2.51 1.36 -8.41
CA ALA A 244 2.08 2.66 -8.91
C ALA A 244 0.84 3.16 -8.13
N LYS A 245 -0.03 2.24 -7.72
CA LYS A 245 -1.28 2.55 -7.02
C LYS A 245 -1.16 2.53 -5.49
N PHE A 246 -0.42 1.60 -4.92
CA PHE A 246 -0.31 1.38 -3.48
C PHE A 246 1.11 1.65 -2.95
N ASN A 247 1.22 2.08 -1.69
CA ASN A 247 2.50 2.31 -1.01
C ASN A 247 3.15 1.03 -0.46
N PHE A 248 3.24 0.00 -1.32
CA PHE A 248 3.80 -1.30 -0.95
C PHE A 248 5.28 -1.46 -1.27
N HIS A 249 5.90 -0.52 -1.98
CA HIS A 249 7.35 -0.60 -2.24
C HIS A 249 8.11 -0.64 -0.91
N ASN A 250 9.12 -1.50 -0.80
CA ASN A 250 9.86 -1.67 0.46
C ASN A 250 10.52 -0.36 0.96
N TYR A 251 10.80 0.56 0.03
CA TYR A 251 11.35 1.89 0.31
C TYR A 251 10.35 3.05 0.12
N ASP A 252 9.05 2.78 -0.04
CA ASP A 252 8.03 3.85 -0.05
C ASP A 252 7.86 4.45 1.35
N CYS A 253 7.58 5.74 1.42
CA CYS A 253 7.31 6.41 2.68
C CYS A 253 5.89 6.11 3.19
N LEU A 254 5.78 5.66 4.44
CA LEU A 254 4.48 5.41 5.08
C LEU A 254 3.85 6.65 5.70
N LEU A 255 4.62 7.73 5.89
CA LEU A 255 4.19 8.94 6.61
C LEU A 255 3.84 10.10 5.66
N HIS A 256 4.64 10.30 4.61
CA HIS A 256 4.51 11.42 3.69
C HIS A 256 3.69 11.03 2.45
N THR A 257 2.54 11.67 2.27
CA THR A 257 1.65 11.51 1.11
C THR A 257 2.07 12.39 -0.06
N THR A 258 3.38 12.50 -0.35
CA THR A 258 3.83 13.23 -1.55
C THR A 258 3.38 12.55 -2.84
N SER A 259 3.06 11.26 -2.77
CA SER A 259 2.44 10.50 -3.86
C SER A 259 0.95 10.31 -3.63
N ASN A 260 0.15 10.38 -4.69
CA ASN A 260 -1.29 10.00 -4.72
C ASN A 260 -1.54 8.48 -4.50
N LYS A 261 -0.57 7.76 -3.91
CA LYS A 261 -0.67 6.33 -3.63
C LYS A 261 -1.58 6.06 -2.44
N ILE A 262 -2.26 4.92 -2.49
CA ILE A 262 -3.20 4.49 -1.47
C ILE A 262 -2.46 3.60 -0.46
N ASP A 263 -2.60 3.89 0.83
CA ASP A 263 -2.25 2.93 1.89
C ASP A 263 -3.50 2.18 2.36
N PRO A 264 -3.64 0.87 2.06
CA PRO A 264 -4.81 0.10 2.45
C PRO A 264 -4.75 -0.38 3.91
N ARG A 265 -3.63 -0.18 4.62
CA ARG A 265 -3.53 -0.46 6.07
C ARG A 265 -4.17 0.65 6.91
N ARG A 266 -4.24 1.86 6.35
CA ARG A 266 -4.87 2.99 7.04
C ARG A 266 -6.38 2.81 7.04
N ARG A 267 -6.99 3.04 8.19
CA ARG A 267 -8.45 3.13 8.32
C ARG A 267 -8.92 4.37 7.57
N ASP A 268 -10.11 4.34 6.99
CA ASP A 268 -10.73 5.41 6.20
C ASP A 268 -11.04 6.71 7.01
N ILE A 269 -10.41 6.87 8.17
CA ILE A 269 -10.50 8.02 9.07
C ILE A 269 -9.65 9.19 8.52
N ARG A 270 -9.28 9.16 7.23
CA ARG A 270 -8.36 10.12 6.58
C ARG A 270 -8.74 11.58 6.84
N GLU A 271 -10.02 11.89 6.93
CA GLU A 271 -10.47 13.23 7.28
C GLU A 271 -10.34 13.50 8.79
N ARG A 272 -10.87 12.63 9.67
CA ARG A 272 -10.90 12.92 11.11
C ARG A 272 -9.53 12.85 11.81
N ASP A 273 -8.65 11.94 11.39
CA ASP A 273 -7.34 11.75 12.03
C ASP A 273 -6.35 12.86 11.68
N ALA A 274 -6.55 13.57 10.56
CA ALA A 274 -5.75 14.73 10.18
C ALA A 274 -6.35 16.06 10.65
N VAL A 275 -7.69 16.17 10.62
CA VAL A 275 -8.43 17.35 11.10
C VAL A 275 -8.17 17.59 12.58
N MET A 276 -8.31 16.57 13.42
CA MET A 276 -8.23 16.75 14.88
C MET A 276 -6.86 17.25 15.35
N PRO A 277 -5.71 16.71 14.86
CA PRO A 277 -4.40 17.26 15.16
C PRO A 277 -4.21 18.68 14.63
N ALA A 278 -4.62 18.99 13.40
CA ALA A 278 -4.45 20.33 12.84
C ALA A 278 -5.24 21.38 13.64
N MET A 279 -6.47 21.05 14.06
CA MET A 279 -7.32 21.91 14.88
C MET A 279 -6.78 22.08 16.30
N TYR A 280 -6.30 20.99 16.92
CA TYR A 280 -5.68 21.04 18.24
C TYR A 280 -4.41 21.88 18.23
N VAL A 281 -3.57 21.71 17.21
CA VAL A 281 -2.36 22.51 17.01
C VAL A 281 -2.73 23.99 16.82
N ALA A 282 -3.77 24.27 16.04
CA ALA A 282 -4.26 25.64 15.86
C ALA A 282 -4.73 26.28 17.16
N ARG A 283 -5.46 25.53 17.99
CA ARG A 283 -5.92 25.98 19.31
C ARG A 283 -4.77 26.17 20.31
N SER A 284 -3.78 25.28 20.31
CA SER A 284 -2.62 25.36 21.21
C SER A 284 -1.57 26.40 20.78
N ARG A 285 -1.74 27.02 19.60
CA ARG A 285 -0.85 28.05 19.03
C ARG A 285 0.57 27.55 18.75
N ASP A 286 0.74 26.25 18.52
CA ASP A 286 2.04 25.67 18.21
C ASP A 286 2.37 25.77 16.71
N MET A 287 3.08 26.84 16.35
CA MET A 287 3.57 27.06 14.98
C MET A 287 4.56 26.00 14.49
N VAL A 288 5.32 25.37 15.39
CA VAL A 288 6.30 24.35 15.02
C VAL A 288 5.58 23.06 14.65
N ALA A 289 4.60 22.66 15.46
CA ALA A 289 3.74 21.53 15.13
C ALA A 289 2.94 21.78 13.85
N LEU A 290 2.43 22.99 13.62
CA LEU A 290 1.67 23.30 12.40
C LEU A 290 2.54 23.21 11.14
N ARG A 291 3.77 23.75 11.20
CA ARG A 291 4.74 23.63 10.09
C ARG A 291 5.10 22.17 9.84
N ARG A 292 5.22 21.36 10.90
CA ARG A 292 5.48 19.92 10.77
C ARG A 292 4.33 19.20 10.08
N LEU A 293 3.08 19.49 10.46
CA LEU A 293 1.90 18.93 9.81
C LEU A 293 1.84 19.35 8.33
N TYR A 294 2.12 20.60 8.02
CA TYR A 294 2.20 21.08 6.64
C TYR A 294 3.30 20.37 5.84
N MET A 295 4.51 20.22 6.41
CA MET A 295 5.61 19.47 5.79
C MET A 295 5.30 17.97 5.65
N GLN A 296 4.41 17.42 6.47
CA GLN A 296 3.91 16.06 6.33
C GLN A 296 2.92 15.88 5.17
N GLY A 297 2.50 16.98 4.54
CA GLY A 297 1.49 16.97 3.47
C GLY A 297 0.07 16.85 4.00
N VAL A 298 -0.15 17.19 5.28
CA VAL A 298 -1.50 17.25 5.84
C VAL A 298 -2.25 18.41 5.19
N ASP A 299 -3.44 18.12 4.66
CA ASP A 299 -4.31 19.14 4.11
C ASP A 299 -4.92 19.98 5.26
N LEU A 300 -4.47 21.24 5.33
CA LEU A 300 -4.91 22.22 6.33
C LEU A 300 -6.21 22.94 5.93
N SER A 301 -6.79 22.60 4.78
CA SER A 301 -8.14 23.07 4.37
C SER A 301 -9.27 22.22 4.94
N THR A 302 -8.93 21.14 5.64
CA THR A 302 -9.90 20.20 6.21
C THR A 302 -10.72 20.84 7.34
N SER A 303 -11.94 20.33 7.55
CA SER A 303 -12.89 20.92 8.49
C SER A 303 -13.44 19.93 9.53
N ASP A 304 -13.80 20.44 10.71
CA ASP A 304 -14.40 19.65 11.79
C ASP A 304 -15.90 19.37 11.56
N TYR A 305 -16.56 18.73 12.53
CA TYR A 305 -18.01 18.46 12.48
C TYR A 305 -18.86 19.75 12.39
N ASP A 306 -18.32 20.89 12.80
CA ASP A 306 -18.93 22.22 12.69
C ASP A 306 -18.53 22.96 11.41
N ARG A 307 -17.84 22.29 10.47
CA ARG A 307 -17.28 22.86 9.24
C ARG A 307 -16.28 24.00 9.48
N ARG A 308 -15.68 24.08 10.67
CA ARG A 308 -14.60 25.02 10.94
C ARG A 308 -13.31 24.46 10.40
N THR A 309 -12.48 25.31 9.82
CA THR A 309 -11.12 24.98 9.38
C THR A 309 -10.09 25.41 10.44
N PRO A 310 -8.83 24.96 10.37
CA PRO A 310 -7.76 25.45 11.23
C PRO A 310 -7.62 26.99 11.21
N LEU A 311 -8.01 27.62 10.10
CA LEU A 311 -8.04 29.08 9.97
C LEU A 311 -9.09 29.74 10.87
N HIS A 312 -10.28 29.16 11.01
CA HIS A 312 -11.30 29.64 11.95
C HIS A 312 -10.78 29.59 13.39
N VAL A 313 -10.17 28.46 13.77
CA VAL A 313 -9.62 28.29 15.12
C VAL A 313 -8.47 29.29 15.37
N ALA A 314 -7.52 29.42 14.45
CA ALA A 314 -6.41 30.36 14.58
C ALA A 314 -6.87 31.83 14.64
N ALA A 315 -7.92 32.17 13.87
CA ALA A 315 -8.54 33.50 13.89
C ALA A 315 -9.26 33.78 15.22
N SER A 316 -9.96 32.78 15.77
CA SER A 316 -10.65 32.89 17.06
C SER A 316 -9.70 33.02 18.26
N GLU A 317 -8.52 32.40 18.20
CA GLU A 317 -7.49 32.54 19.24
C GLU A 317 -6.66 33.84 19.04
N GLY A 318 -6.66 34.43 17.85
CA GLY A 318 -5.91 35.64 17.54
C GLY A 318 -4.41 35.41 17.28
N ASP A 319 -4.03 34.29 16.67
CA ASP A 319 -2.64 34.05 16.26
C ASP A 319 -2.34 34.54 14.84
N LEU A 320 -1.82 35.77 14.75
CA LEU A 320 -1.49 36.39 13.46
C LEU A 320 -0.45 35.60 12.65
N ASN A 321 0.54 34.99 13.30
CA ASN A 321 1.59 34.26 12.60
C ASN A 321 1.03 32.97 11.98
N MET A 322 0.13 32.33 12.71
CA MET A 322 -0.59 31.16 12.23
C MET A 322 -1.54 31.48 11.09
N VAL A 323 -2.33 32.53 11.22
CA VAL A 323 -3.23 33.02 10.16
C VAL A 323 -2.45 33.36 8.89
N LYS A 324 -1.32 34.09 9.01
CA LYS A 324 -0.43 34.39 7.88
C LYS A 324 0.10 33.12 7.21
N PHE A 325 0.48 32.11 7.99
CA PHE A 325 0.97 30.85 7.46
C PHE A 325 -0.12 30.08 6.71
N LEU A 326 -1.31 29.96 7.30
CA LEU A 326 -2.44 29.24 6.69
C LEU A 326 -2.90 29.89 5.38
N VAL A 327 -2.96 31.23 5.33
CA VAL A 327 -3.41 31.96 4.13
C VAL A 327 -2.33 32.04 3.05
N ASN A 328 -1.09 32.42 3.40
CA ASN A 328 -0.05 32.66 2.40
C ASN A 328 0.67 31.39 1.94
N VAL A 329 0.92 30.45 2.86
CA VAL A 329 1.72 29.24 2.58
C VAL A 329 0.80 28.06 2.30
N ALA A 330 -0.14 27.77 3.20
CA ALA A 330 -1.05 26.64 3.04
C ALA A 330 -2.22 26.91 2.07
N LYS A 331 -2.41 28.16 1.64
CA LYS A 331 -3.46 28.58 0.69
C LYS A 331 -4.87 28.13 1.11
N VAL A 332 -5.16 28.15 2.41
CA VAL A 332 -6.49 27.84 2.93
C VAL A 332 -7.47 28.92 2.48
N ASP A 333 -8.66 28.51 2.06
CA ASP A 333 -9.72 29.42 1.65
C ASP A 333 -10.16 30.32 2.82
N VAL A 334 -10.13 31.63 2.59
CA VAL A 334 -10.46 32.64 3.58
C VAL A 334 -11.98 32.85 3.67
N ASP A 335 -12.69 32.55 2.58
CA ASP A 335 -14.14 32.70 2.47
C ASP A 335 -14.91 31.45 2.92
N ALA A 336 -14.19 30.40 3.34
CA ALA A 336 -14.78 29.19 3.90
C ALA A 336 -15.68 29.55 5.09
N ARG A 337 -16.87 28.94 5.14
CA ARG A 337 -17.89 29.22 6.16
C ARG A 337 -18.15 28.02 7.04
N ASP A 338 -18.30 28.30 8.33
CA ASP A 338 -18.70 27.31 9.34
C ASP A 338 -20.21 26.95 9.25
N ARG A 339 -20.65 26.04 10.13
CA ARG A 339 -22.07 25.65 10.27
C ARG A 339 -23.01 26.82 10.58
N TRP A 340 -22.51 27.88 11.22
CA TRP A 340 -23.26 29.09 11.56
C TRP A 340 -23.13 30.18 10.49
N ASN A 341 -22.60 29.82 9.31
CA ASN A 341 -22.40 30.72 8.17
C ASN A 341 -21.42 31.88 8.44
N ARG A 342 -20.55 31.72 9.45
CA ARG A 342 -19.50 32.66 9.81
C ARG A 342 -18.20 32.31 9.11
N SER A 343 -17.46 33.34 8.70
CA SER A 343 -16.11 33.21 8.18
C SER A 343 -15.07 33.34 9.30
N ALA A 344 -13.82 32.98 9.02
CA ALA A 344 -12.71 33.23 9.94
C ALA A 344 -12.55 34.73 10.29
N LEU A 345 -12.93 35.64 9.39
CA LEU A 345 -12.95 37.08 9.64
C LEU A 345 -14.02 37.45 10.69
N ASP A 346 -15.21 36.84 10.61
CA ASP A 346 -16.29 37.09 11.56
C ASP A 346 -15.93 36.59 12.96
N ASP A 347 -15.24 35.45 13.04
CA ASP A 347 -14.71 34.93 14.30
C ASP A 347 -13.64 35.88 14.89
N ALA A 348 -12.69 36.37 14.07
CA ALA A 348 -11.70 37.35 14.52
C ALA A 348 -12.33 38.67 15.01
N ARG A 349 -13.43 39.11 14.38
CA ARG A 349 -14.19 40.31 14.80
C ARG A 349 -14.94 40.07 16.11
N PHE A 350 -15.57 38.90 16.26
CA PHE A 350 -16.32 38.54 17.46
C PHE A 350 -15.43 38.53 18.71
N PHE A 351 -14.22 37.99 18.60
CA PHE A 351 -13.22 37.98 19.68
C PHE A 351 -12.34 39.25 19.74
N GLN A 352 -12.60 40.25 18.88
CA GLN A 352 -11.94 41.56 18.85
C GLN A 352 -10.42 41.50 18.58
N HIS A 353 -9.96 40.57 17.75
CA HIS A 353 -8.56 40.43 17.35
C HIS A 353 -8.21 41.32 16.15
N THR A 354 -8.04 42.63 16.41
CA THR A 354 -7.81 43.67 15.39
C THR A 354 -6.70 43.34 14.38
N ALA A 355 -5.56 42.82 14.82
CA ALA A 355 -4.44 42.47 13.94
C ALA A 355 -4.78 41.34 12.94
N CYS A 356 -5.59 40.36 13.35
CA CYS A 356 -6.07 39.29 12.47
C CYS A 356 -7.15 39.81 11.52
N VAL A 357 -8.05 40.67 12.01
CA VAL A 357 -9.10 41.32 11.20
C VAL A 357 -8.48 42.11 10.04
N GLU A 358 -7.53 43.01 10.33
CA GLU A 358 -6.86 43.80 9.29
C GLU A 358 -6.16 42.93 8.23
N PHE A 359 -5.54 41.82 8.66
CA PHE A 359 -4.86 40.93 7.74
C PHE A 359 -5.84 40.14 6.86
N LEU A 360 -6.91 39.60 7.45
CA LEU A 360 -7.94 38.84 6.73
C LEU A 360 -8.73 39.73 5.78
N GLU A 361 -9.09 40.95 6.17
CA GLU A 361 -9.73 41.94 5.29
C GLU A 361 -8.84 42.27 4.08
N ARG A 362 -7.53 42.47 4.30
CA ARG A 362 -6.58 42.66 3.20
C ARG A 362 -6.44 41.43 2.31
N ALA A 363 -6.53 40.23 2.86
CA ALA A 363 -6.48 38.99 2.10
C ALA A 363 -7.73 38.82 1.22
N ILE A 364 -8.92 39.13 1.76
CA ILE A 364 -10.21 39.10 1.05
C ILE A 364 -10.34 40.23 0.02
N ALA A 365 -9.66 41.36 0.20
CA ALA A 365 -9.63 42.47 -0.77
C ALA A 365 -8.65 42.24 -1.93
N ARG A 366 -7.81 41.19 -1.88
CA ARG A 366 -6.86 40.81 -2.93
C ARG A 366 -7.32 39.76 -3.99
N PRO A 367 -8.58 39.31 -4.17
CA PRO A 367 -8.88 38.15 -5.02
C PRO A 367 -8.83 38.50 -6.51
N GLU A 368 -9.07 39.77 -6.89
CA GLU A 368 -9.17 40.18 -8.29
C GLU A 368 -7.83 40.22 -9.03
N ALA A 369 -6.71 40.40 -8.33
CA ALA A 369 -5.38 40.46 -8.96
C ALA A 369 -4.79 39.08 -9.32
N ARG A 370 -5.28 37.99 -8.71
CA ARG A 370 -4.75 36.63 -8.95
C ARG A 370 -5.52 35.86 -10.03
N ARG A 371 -6.80 36.18 -10.27
CA ARG A 371 -7.61 35.52 -11.31
C ARG A 371 -7.21 35.93 -12.74
N ALA A 372 -6.59 37.11 -12.88
CA ALA A 372 -6.11 37.62 -14.17
C ALA A 372 -4.75 37.03 -14.61
N GLN A 373 -3.89 36.63 -13.67
CA GLN A 373 -2.57 36.07 -13.99
C GLN A 373 -2.58 34.60 -14.42
N SER A 374 -3.68 33.86 -14.18
CA SER A 374 -3.80 32.47 -14.62
C SER A 374 -4.26 32.31 -16.08
N VAL A 375 -4.60 33.41 -16.77
CA VAL A 375 -5.09 33.39 -18.16
C VAL A 375 -4.11 34.09 -19.13
N SER A 376 -3.16 34.89 -18.63
CA SER A 376 -2.24 35.67 -19.49
C SER A 376 -0.81 35.14 -19.59
N SER A 377 -0.50 33.96 -19.04
CA SER A 377 0.86 33.37 -19.11
C SER A 377 0.91 32.07 -19.91
N ALA A 378 -0.06 31.85 -20.82
CA ALA A 378 -0.10 30.67 -21.68
C ALA A 378 0.42 30.92 -23.11
N ASP A 379 0.76 32.16 -23.48
CA ASP A 379 1.37 32.44 -24.78
C ASP A 379 2.39 33.59 -24.66
N SER A 380 3.55 33.37 -25.27
CA SER A 380 4.73 34.25 -25.39
C SER A 380 5.78 34.19 -24.27
N GLU A 381 6.88 33.49 -24.55
CA GLU A 381 8.30 33.79 -24.23
C GLU A 381 9.12 32.61 -24.81
N SER A 382 9.48 32.60 -26.10
CA SER A 382 10.75 33.12 -26.66
C SER A 382 11.96 32.87 -25.76
N GLU A 383 12.83 31.97 -26.22
CA GLU A 383 14.10 31.60 -25.62
C GLU A 383 15.03 32.81 -25.46
N ASP A 384 15.38 33.14 -24.22
CA ASP A 384 16.63 33.83 -23.88
C ASP A 384 17.10 33.34 -22.50
N ASN A 385 18.21 32.62 -22.50
CA ASN A 385 18.71 31.85 -21.36
C ASN A 385 20.06 32.43 -20.92
N PRO A 386 20.16 33.22 -19.82
CA PRO A 386 21.44 33.76 -19.37
C PRO A 386 21.96 32.98 -18.15
N PHE A 387 22.40 31.74 -18.36
CA PHE A 387 23.25 31.02 -17.38
C PHE A 387 24.19 30.05 -18.11
N GLU A 388 25.26 30.60 -18.70
CA GLU A 388 26.48 29.85 -19.00
C GLU A 388 27.13 29.42 -17.66
N ILE A 389 27.03 28.14 -17.34
CA ILE A 389 27.89 27.50 -16.34
C ILE A 389 29.09 26.94 -17.09
N GLY A 390 30.23 27.62 -16.95
CA GLY A 390 31.50 27.23 -17.54
C GLY A 390 31.91 25.81 -17.15
N HIS A 391 32.09 24.98 -18.18
CA HIS A 391 32.77 23.70 -18.09
C HIS A 391 34.22 23.91 -17.65
N ARG A 392 34.57 23.49 -16.42
CA ARG A 392 35.94 23.11 -16.06
C ARG A 392 36.02 21.59 -16.00
N PRO A 393 36.81 20.93 -16.85
CA PRO A 393 37.14 19.52 -16.65
C PRO A 393 38.25 19.44 -15.59
N LEU A 394 37.95 18.82 -14.45
CA LEU A 394 38.96 18.24 -13.58
C LEU A 394 39.25 16.82 -14.10
N PHE A 395 40.55 16.50 -14.23
CA PHE A 395 41.16 15.22 -14.62
C PHE A 395 41.40 15.00 -16.13
N SER A 396 42.54 15.50 -16.60
CA SER A 396 43.28 14.94 -17.74
C SER A 396 44.27 13.87 -17.22
N LEU A 397 44.07 12.62 -17.63
CA LEU A 397 45.06 11.56 -17.49
C LEU A 397 46.06 11.72 -18.63
N ASP A 398 47.28 12.15 -18.32
CA ASP A 398 48.41 12.10 -19.24
C ASP A 398 48.90 10.66 -19.36
N THR A 399 48.72 10.09 -20.56
CA THR A 399 49.39 8.88 -21.01
C THR A 399 50.42 9.25 -22.09
N SER A 400 51.70 9.20 -21.74
CA SER A 400 52.84 9.01 -22.66
C SER A 400 54.04 8.57 -21.80
N SER A 401 54.38 7.28 -21.79
CA SER A 401 55.40 6.65 -22.64
C SER A 401 56.82 7.16 -22.37
N GLU A 402 57.56 6.45 -21.53
CA GLU A 402 59.02 6.38 -21.64
C GLU A 402 59.47 4.92 -21.64
N HIS A 403 60.08 4.56 -22.77
CA HIS A 403 60.99 3.44 -22.93
C HIS A 403 62.30 3.75 -22.20
N GLN A 404 62.74 2.85 -21.32
CA GLN A 404 64.05 2.21 -21.35
C GLN A 404 64.10 1.01 -20.41
#